data_AF-A0A1V4V652-F1
#
_entry.id   AF-A0A1V4V652-F1
#
_cell.length_a   1.000
_cell.length_b   1.000
_cell.length_c   1.000
_cell.angle_alpha   90.00
_cell.angle_beta   90.00
_cell.angle_gamma   90.00
#
_symmetry.space_group_name_H-M   'P 1'
#
loop_
_entity.id
_entity.type
_entity.pdbx_description
1 polymer ?
#
loop_
_entity_poly.entity_id
_entity_poly.type
_entity_poly.pdbx_seq_one_letter_code
_entity_poly.pdbx_strand_id
1 'polypeptide(L)'
;MGDHDLIIASYSLSFLDMQEALLKMDRLAKRQVILFWFAGNPSWEKIRAELYPRIYGREHVCHPMSDVLYNLLYSLGIYVSVQVLEGTNLPRIYESMEDGISNIRESLGLSDQEMTILSGCIWKAWGEERDRGLCWRTPQHT
;
A
#
# COMPACT_ATOMS: atom_id res chain seq x y z
N MET A 1 -6.70 20.05 27.26
CA MET A 1 -6.37 19.14 26.13
C MET A 1 -5.04 19.64 25.60
N GLY A 2 -4.00 18.79 25.58
CA GLY A 2 -2.64 19.24 25.31
C GLY A 2 -2.46 19.55 23.83
N ASP A 3 -2.12 20.79 23.50
CA ASP A 3 -1.82 21.17 22.13
C ASP A 3 -0.49 20.52 21.69
N HIS A 4 -0.42 20.06 20.44
CA HIS A 4 0.79 19.46 19.89
C HIS A 4 1.48 20.45 18.95
N ASP A 5 2.80 20.65 19.10
CA ASP A 5 3.54 21.53 18.19
C ASP A 5 3.65 20.95 16.78
N LEU A 6 3.79 19.63 16.68
CA LEU A 6 3.95 18.88 15.44
C LEU A 6 3.10 17.61 15.50
N ILE A 7 2.37 17.33 14.43
CA ILE A 7 1.65 16.07 14.23
C ILE A 7 2.25 15.36 13.02
N ILE A 8 2.56 14.07 13.18
CA ILE A 8 3.06 13.22 12.10
C ILE A 8 2.11 12.04 11.93
N ALA A 9 1.62 11.83 10.72
CA ALA A 9 0.91 10.62 10.34
C ALA A 9 1.67 9.94 9.19
N SER A 10 1.98 8.66 9.36
CA SER A 10 2.73 7.86 8.39
C SER A 10 1.90 6.64 8.03
N TYR A 11 1.29 6.66 6.84
CA TYR A 11 0.48 5.56 6.29
C TYR A 11 -0.65 5.05 7.20
N SER A 12 -1.23 5.91 8.05
CA SER A 12 -2.15 5.50 9.13
C SER A 12 -3.61 5.95 8.97
N LEU A 13 -3.94 6.76 7.96
CA LEU A 13 -5.26 7.41 7.84
C LEU A 13 -6.35 6.54 7.19
N SER A 14 -5.98 5.37 6.68
CA SER A 14 -6.80 4.59 5.75
C SER A 14 -7.92 3.78 6.42
N PHE A 15 -7.91 3.71 7.75
CA PHE A 15 -8.93 3.07 8.57
C PHE A 15 -9.89 4.06 9.24
N LEU A 16 -9.68 5.37 9.00
CA LEU A 16 -10.45 6.45 9.63
C LEU A 16 -11.30 7.15 8.57
N ASP A 17 -12.31 7.89 9.04
CA ASP A 17 -12.83 9.00 8.26
C ASP A 17 -11.68 9.98 8.03
N MET A 18 -11.09 9.90 6.82
CA MET A 18 -9.90 10.65 6.47
C MET A 18 -10.15 12.15 6.61
N GLN A 19 -11.36 12.62 6.26
CA GLN A 19 -11.73 14.02 6.37
C GLN A 19 -11.75 14.46 7.83
N GLU A 20 -12.43 13.70 8.70
CA GLU A 20 -12.49 14.02 10.13
C GLU A 20 -11.10 13.98 10.77
N ALA A 21 -10.29 12.98 10.43
CA ALA A 21 -8.94 12.84 10.93
C ALA A 21 -8.05 14.03 10.54
N LEU A 22 -8.13 14.49 9.27
CA LEU A 22 -7.38 15.64 8.79
C LEU A 22 -7.79 16.93 9.51
N LEU A 23 -9.10 17.16 9.65
CA LEU A 23 -9.63 18.33 10.37
C LEU A 23 -9.24 18.32 11.85
N LYS A 24 -9.18 17.14 12.47
CA LYS A 24 -8.73 16.99 13.86
C LYS A 24 -7.25 17.31 13.99
N MET A 25 -6.41 16.86 13.06
CA MET A 25 -4.98 17.17 13.06
C MET A 25 -4.73 18.66 12.83
N ASP A 26 -5.43 19.26 11.87
CA ASP A 26 -5.37 20.70 11.58
C ASP A 26 -5.72 21.54 12.83
N ARG A 27 -6.76 21.14 13.57
CA ARG A 27 -7.17 21.84 14.80
C ARG A 27 -6.17 21.67 15.97
N LEU A 28 -5.48 20.54 16.05
CA LEU A 28 -4.61 20.20 17.19
C LEU A 28 -3.15 20.62 17.00
N ALA A 29 -2.70 20.81 15.75
CA ALA A 29 -1.33 21.19 15.45
C ALA A 29 -1.13 22.70 15.61
N LYS A 30 -0.15 23.12 16.42
CA LYS A 30 0.22 24.54 16.56
C LYS A 30 1.08 25.05 15.42
N ARG A 31 1.92 24.19 14.84
CA ARG A 31 2.89 24.60 13.82
C ARG A 31 2.70 23.86 12.51
N GLN A 32 2.68 22.53 12.55
CA GLN A 32 2.71 21.76 11.31
C GLN A 32 2.10 20.36 11.47
N VAL A 33 1.49 19.89 10.39
CA VAL A 33 1.14 18.48 10.18
C VAL A 33 2.03 17.94 9.05
N ILE A 34 2.66 16.78 9.27
CA ILE A 34 3.45 16.08 8.26
C ILE A 34 2.78 14.76 7.95
N LEU A 35 2.42 14.57 6.68
CA LEU A 35 1.78 13.36 6.18
C LEU A 35 2.75 12.61 5.28
N PHE A 36 3.15 11.41 5.67
CA PHE A 36 3.88 10.48 4.80
C PHE A 36 2.89 9.55 4.12
N TRP A 37 2.90 9.56 2.79
CA TRP A 37 1.94 8.83 1.99
C TRP A 37 2.53 8.26 0.71
N PHE A 38 1.84 7.29 0.11
CA PHE A 38 2.26 6.67 -1.14
C PHE A 38 1.92 7.56 -2.33
N ALA A 39 2.92 7.81 -3.17
CA ALA A 39 2.75 8.44 -4.48
C ALA A 39 2.77 7.37 -5.58
N GLY A 40 1.73 7.33 -6.40
CA GLY A 40 1.56 6.31 -7.43
C GLY A 40 1.04 4.98 -6.87
N ASN A 41 1.06 3.94 -7.71
CA ASN A 41 0.49 2.63 -7.40
C ASN A 41 1.61 1.65 -6.96
N PRO A 42 1.72 1.33 -5.65
CA PRO A 42 2.79 0.47 -5.16
C PRO A 42 2.58 -1.00 -5.58
N SER A 43 3.64 -1.79 -5.55
CA SER A 43 3.61 -3.19 -6.03
C SER A 43 2.56 -4.05 -5.33
N TRP A 44 2.40 -3.88 -4.01
CA TRP A 44 1.42 -4.62 -3.22
C TRP A 44 -0.03 -4.29 -3.62
N GLU A 45 -0.30 -3.07 -4.06
CA GLU A 45 -1.63 -2.64 -4.51
C GLU A 45 -1.94 -3.21 -5.90
N LYS A 46 -0.96 -3.23 -6.81
CA LYS A 46 -1.08 -3.89 -8.12
C LYS A 46 -1.36 -5.39 -7.97
N ILE A 47 -0.62 -6.06 -7.08
CA ILE A 47 -0.81 -7.48 -6.75
C ILE A 47 -2.25 -7.72 -6.27
N ARG A 48 -2.77 -6.87 -5.37
CA ARG A 48 -4.15 -6.99 -4.88
C ARG A 48 -5.17 -6.79 -6.00
N ALA A 49 -4.99 -5.76 -6.83
CA ALA A 49 -5.87 -5.49 -7.97
C ALA A 49 -5.95 -6.68 -8.94
N GLU A 50 -4.84 -7.40 -9.16
CA GLU A 50 -4.83 -8.57 -10.05
C GLU A 50 -5.44 -9.83 -9.39
N LEU A 51 -5.21 -10.02 -8.10
CA LEU A 51 -5.59 -11.26 -7.39
C LEU A 51 -7.02 -11.25 -6.86
N TYR A 52 -7.54 -10.11 -6.40
CA TYR A 52 -8.87 -10.03 -5.78
C TYR A 52 -10.01 -10.55 -6.67
N PRO A 53 -10.10 -10.18 -7.97
CA PRO A 53 -11.16 -10.69 -8.85
C PRO A 53 -11.11 -12.22 -9.00
N ARG A 54 -9.90 -12.80 -9.00
CA ARG A 54 -9.70 -14.23 -9.20
C ARG A 54 -10.00 -15.05 -7.96
N ILE A 55 -9.67 -14.51 -6.79
CA ILE A 55 -9.80 -15.22 -5.50
C ILE A 55 -11.21 -15.02 -4.92
N TYR A 56 -11.69 -13.78 -4.88
CA TYR A 56 -12.92 -13.42 -4.19
C TYR A 56 -14.09 -13.14 -5.15
N GLY A 57 -13.86 -13.16 -6.47
CA GLY A 57 -14.89 -12.83 -7.46
C GLY A 57 -15.34 -11.37 -7.44
N ARG A 58 -14.56 -10.46 -6.85
CA ARG A 58 -14.85 -9.03 -6.75
C ARG A 58 -13.60 -8.19 -6.98
N GLU A 59 -13.81 -6.98 -7.48
CA GLU A 59 -12.73 -6.01 -7.69
C GLU A 59 -12.09 -5.57 -6.36
N HIS A 60 -10.78 -5.32 -6.42
CA HIS A 60 -10.06 -4.72 -5.31
C HIS A 60 -10.41 -3.23 -5.19
N VAL A 61 -10.73 -2.79 -3.97
CA VAL A 61 -10.89 -1.37 -3.70
C VAL A 61 -9.51 -0.80 -3.39
N CYS A 62 -8.97 -0.03 -4.34
CA CYS A 62 -7.65 0.53 -4.21
C CYS A 62 -7.55 1.46 -3.00
N HIS A 63 -6.41 1.41 -2.31
CA HIS A 63 -6.12 2.35 -1.24
C HIS A 63 -6.09 3.79 -1.77
N PRO A 64 -6.60 4.78 -1.01
CA PRO A 64 -6.46 6.18 -1.39
C PRO A 64 -4.98 6.55 -1.48
N MET A 65 -4.51 6.96 -2.65
CA MET A 65 -3.13 7.42 -2.83
C MET A 65 -3.03 8.92 -2.53
N SER A 66 -1.83 9.49 -2.68
CA SER A 66 -1.58 10.88 -2.30
C SER A 66 -2.40 11.89 -3.08
N ASP A 67 -2.89 11.54 -4.28
CA ASP A 67 -3.80 12.36 -5.08
C ASP A 67 -5.16 12.54 -4.40
N VAL A 68 -5.72 11.46 -3.85
CA VAL A 68 -6.99 11.52 -3.09
C VAL A 68 -6.82 12.39 -1.84
N LEU A 69 -5.72 12.19 -1.12
CA LEU A 69 -5.40 12.98 0.08
C LEU A 69 -5.23 14.46 -0.25
N TYR A 70 -4.50 14.78 -1.32
CA TYR A 70 -4.28 16.14 -1.79
C TYR A 70 -5.60 16.82 -2.19
N ASN A 71 -6.42 16.14 -2.99
CA ASN A 71 -7.70 16.66 -3.46
C ASN A 71 -8.68 16.89 -2.29
N LEU A 72 -8.69 15.99 -1.30
CA LEU A 72 -9.50 16.17 -0.10
C LEU A 72 -9.08 17.41 0.69
N LEU A 73 -7.79 17.59 0.95
CA LEU A 73 -7.27 18.78 1.63
C LEU A 73 -7.58 20.07 0.85
N TYR A 74 -7.41 20.04 -0.47
CA TYR A 74 -7.76 21.15 -1.35
C TYR A 74 -9.25 21.51 -1.24
N SER A 75 -10.14 20.52 -1.21
CA SER A 75 -11.59 20.74 -1.07
C SER A 75 -11.98 21.37 0.28
N LEU A 76 -11.17 21.16 1.32
CA LEU A 76 -11.33 21.77 2.64
C LEU A 76 -10.73 23.18 2.73
N GLY A 77 -10.13 23.70 1.64
CA GLY A 77 -9.43 24.97 1.62
C GLY A 77 -8.03 24.92 2.27
N ILE A 78 -7.48 23.73 2.49
CA ILE A 78 -6.15 23.53 3.07
C ILE A 78 -5.16 23.28 1.93
N TYR A 79 -4.30 24.26 1.67
CA TYR A 79 -3.31 24.20 0.61
C TYR A 79 -1.98 23.71 1.15
N VAL A 80 -1.66 22.44 0.86
CA VAL A 80 -0.44 21.81 1.36
C VAL A 80 0.75 21.97 0.42
N SER A 81 1.95 22.08 0.99
CA SER A 81 3.20 21.89 0.26
C SER A 81 3.48 20.41 0.12
N VAL A 82 3.80 19.96 -1.10
CA VAL A 82 4.07 18.55 -1.41
C VAL A 82 5.54 18.38 -1.78
N GLN A 83 6.21 17.47 -1.10
CA GLN A 83 7.57 17.03 -1.45
C GLN A 83 7.54 15.56 -1.81
N VAL A 84 7.95 15.23 -3.03
CA VAL A 84 8.13 13.84 -3.47
C VAL A 84 9.48 13.35 -2.98
N LEU A 85 9.49 12.22 -2.26
CA LEU A 85 10.71 11.59 -1.79
C LEU A 85 11.20 10.56 -2.82
N GLU A 86 12.35 10.83 -3.42
CA GLU A 86 13.00 9.93 -4.37
C GLU A 86 13.71 8.76 -3.65
N GLY A 87 13.96 7.67 -4.39
CA GLY A 87 14.67 6.50 -3.84
C GLY A 87 13.89 5.69 -2.80
N THR A 88 12.61 5.99 -2.61
CA THR A 88 11.72 5.30 -1.65
C THR A 88 11.04 4.06 -2.23
N ASN A 89 11.31 3.72 -3.49
CA ASN A 89 10.86 2.47 -4.10
C ASN A 89 11.76 1.32 -3.60
N LEU A 90 11.34 0.68 -2.51
CA LEU A 90 12.00 -0.45 -1.90
C LEU A 90 11.19 -1.72 -2.20
N PRO A 91 11.45 -2.42 -3.32
CA PRO A 91 10.76 -3.67 -3.60
C PRO A 91 11.08 -4.69 -2.52
N ARG A 92 10.07 -5.43 -2.07
CA ARG A 92 10.27 -6.55 -1.17
C ARG A 92 10.92 -7.69 -1.97
N ILE A 93 12.06 -8.16 -1.48
CA ILE A 93 12.79 -9.29 -2.05
C ILE A 93 12.54 -10.50 -1.16
N TYR A 94 12.02 -11.57 -1.74
CA TYR A 94 11.74 -12.85 -1.07
C TYR A 94 12.89 -13.83 -1.31
N GLU A 95 13.03 -14.79 -0.40
CA GLU A 95 14.09 -15.81 -0.54
C GLU A 95 13.74 -16.85 -1.60
N SER A 96 12.46 -17.16 -1.75
CA SER A 96 11.93 -18.07 -2.77
C SER A 96 10.54 -17.65 -3.24
N MET A 97 10.03 -18.34 -4.27
CA MET A 97 8.66 -18.14 -4.74
C MET A 97 7.64 -18.54 -3.65
N GLU A 98 7.87 -19.65 -2.95
CA GLU A 98 7.01 -20.13 -1.87
C GLU A 98 6.92 -19.14 -0.72
N ASP A 99 8.04 -18.49 -0.37
CA ASP A 99 8.08 -17.42 0.63
C ASP A 99 7.23 -16.21 0.19
N GLY A 100 7.36 -15.79 -1.07
CA GLY A 100 6.53 -14.75 -1.67
C GLY A 100 5.03 -15.09 -1.65
N ILE A 101 4.68 -16.32 -2.02
CA ILE A 101 3.28 -16.81 -1.99
C ILE A 101 2.75 -16.82 -0.54
N SER A 102 3.55 -17.30 0.42
CA SER A 102 3.15 -17.34 1.83
C SER A 102 2.91 -15.92 2.37
N ASN A 103 3.76 -14.97 2.03
CA ASN A 103 3.59 -13.59 2.46
C ASN A 103 2.34 -12.93 1.84
N ILE A 104 2.06 -13.19 0.55
CA ILE A 104 0.83 -12.73 -0.08
C ILE A 104 -0.39 -13.35 0.60
N ARG A 105 -0.35 -14.66 0.87
CA ARG A 105 -1.41 -15.39 1.58
C ARG A 105 -1.74 -14.75 2.92
N GLU A 106 -0.72 -14.45 3.72
CA GLU A 106 -0.87 -13.77 5.01
C GLU A 106 -1.43 -12.35 4.83
N SER A 107 -0.91 -11.59 3.86
CA SER A 107 -1.35 -10.21 3.60
C SER A 107 -2.80 -10.08 3.13
N LEU A 108 -3.35 -11.16 2.58
CA LEU A 108 -4.72 -11.27 2.08
C LEU A 108 -5.64 -12.00 3.06
N GLY A 109 -5.10 -12.64 4.11
CA GLY A 109 -5.88 -13.41 5.08
C GLY A 109 -6.56 -14.64 4.48
N LEU A 110 -5.91 -15.32 3.52
CA LEU A 110 -6.50 -16.44 2.80
C LEU A 110 -6.51 -17.74 3.62
N SER A 111 -7.56 -18.53 3.42
CA SER A 111 -7.68 -19.91 3.92
C SER A 111 -6.88 -20.91 3.06
N ASP A 112 -6.68 -22.12 3.58
CA ASP A 112 -5.97 -23.19 2.85
C ASP A 112 -6.69 -23.63 1.58
N GLN A 113 -8.02 -23.46 1.51
CA GLN A 113 -8.80 -23.75 0.30
C GLN A 113 -8.51 -22.74 -0.83
N GLU A 114 -8.32 -21.47 -0.47
CA GLU A 114 -8.01 -20.39 -1.41
C GLU A 114 -6.53 -20.41 -1.85
N MET A 115 -5.66 -21.09 -1.09
CA MET A 115 -4.24 -21.27 -1.42
C MET A 115 -4.04 -21.98 -2.76
N THR A 116 -4.87 -22.99 -3.06
CA THR A 116 -4.76 -23.72 -4.34
C THR A 116 -5.07 -22.81 -5.53
N ILE A 117 -6.04 -21.90 -5.37
CA ILE A 117 -6.41 -20.91 -6.38
C ILE A 117 -5.28 -19.88 -6.54
N LEU A 118 -4.74 -19.38 -5.42
CA LEU A 118 -3.63 -18.43 -5.41
C LEU A 118 -2.40 -18.99 -6.15
N SER A 119 -1.96 -20.20 -5.81
CA SER A 119 -0.78 -20.83 -6.41
C SER A 119 -0.95 -21.04 -7.91
N GLY A 120 -2.15 -21.46 -8.35
CA GLY A 120 -2.47 -21.58 -9.77
C GLY A 120 -2.52 -20.25 -10.52
N CYS A 121 -2.98 -19.18 -9.87
CA CYS A 121 -3.01 -17.83 -10.43
C CYS A 121 -1.60 -17.25 -10.56
N ILE A 122 -0.80 -17.34 -9.50
CA ILE A 122 0.58 -16.84 -9.48
C ILE A 122 1.45 -17.58 -10.50
N TRP A 123 1.32 -18.91 -10.59
CA TRP A 123 2.06 -19.69 -11.59
C TRP A 123 1.72 -19.28 -13.03
N LYS A 124 0.43 -19.08 -13.33
CA LYS A 124 -0.01 -18.66 -14.67
C LYS A 124 0.27 -17.20 -15.00
N ALA A 125 0.21 -16.31 -14.01
CA ALA A 125 0.37 -14.87 -14.22
C ALA A 125 1.84 -14.44 -14.19
N TRP A 126 2.67 -15.06 -13.33
CA TRP A 126 4.00 -14.58 -12.98
C TRP A 126 5.09 -15.65 -13.07
N GLY A 127 4.80 -16.84 -13.62
CA GLY A 127 5.75 -17.95 -13.76
C GLY A 127 6.94 -17.67 -14.70
N GLU A 128 6.92 -16.60 -15.50
CA GLU A 128 7.97 -16.31 -16.50
C GLU A 128 8.60 -14.90 -16.41
N GLU A 129 8.06 -13.96 -15.62
CA GLU A 129 8.50 -12.54 -15.65
C GLU A 129 8.83 -11.99 -14.25
N ARG A 130 10.10 -11.58 -14.06
CA ARG A 130 10.63 -11.02 -12.79
C ARG A 130 10.18 -9.59 -12.48
N ASP A 131 9.51 -8.93 -13.41
CA ASP A 131 9.26 -7.47 -13.37
C ASP A 131 7.86 -7.10 -12.83
N ARG A 132 7.04 -8.09 -12.45
CA ARG A 132 5.63 -7.88 -12.05
C ARG A 132 5.39 -7.74 -10.55
N GLY A 133 6.44 -7.58 -9.74
CA GLY A 133 6.32 -7.10 -8.35
C GLY A 133 6.65 -8.13 -7.25
N LEU A 134 6.94 -9.38 -7.62
CA LEU A 134 7.64 -10.33 -6.75
C LEU A 134 9.08 -10.44 -7.23
N CYS A 135 10.01 -9.91 -6.45
CA CYS A 135 11.44 -10.12 -6.67
C CYS A 135 11.89 -11.23 -5.72
N TRP A 136 12.60 -12.24 -6.22
CA TRP A 136 13.26 -13.23 -5.37
C TRP A 136 14.71 -13.44 -5.79
N ARG A 137 15.57 -13.83 -4.84
CA ARG A 137 16.97 -14.13 -5.16
C ARG A 137 17.03 -15.47 -5.88
N THR A 138 17.64 -15.50 -7.06
CA THR A 138 18.08 -16.79 -7.63
C THR A 138 19.29 -17.31 -6.86
N PRO A 139 19.33 -18.60 -6.48
CA PRO A 139 20.52 -19.19 -5.92
C PRO A 139 21.67 -19.00 -6.92
N GLN A 140 22.74 -18.33 -6.51
CA GLN A 140 23.98 -18.38 -7.26
C GLN A 140 24.53 -19.79 -7.05
N HIS A 141 24.46 -20.64 -8.08
CA HIS A 141 25.25 -21.86 -8.10
C HIS A 141 26.73 -21.45 -8.09
N THR A 142 27.38 -21.61 -6.94
CA THR A 142 28.85 -21.73 -6.84
C THR A 142 29.36 -22.92 -7.62
#